data_AF-A0A662ECZ9-F1
#
_entry.id   AF-A0A662ECZ9-F1
#
_cell.length_a   1.000
_cell.length_b   1.000
_cell.length_c   1.000
_cell.angle_alpha   90.00
_cell.angle_beta   90.00
_cell.angle_gamma   90.00
#
_symmetry.space_group_name_H-M   'P 1'
#
loop_
_entity.id
_entity.type
_entity.pdbx_description
1 polymer ?
#
loop_
_entity_poly.entity_id
_entity_poly.type
_entity_poly.pdbx_seq_one_letter_code
_entity_poly.pdbx_strand_id
1 'polypeptide(L)'
;MRRFLFFFLGVLIACVGSAFEFPVDYEIDVELDPQTHRLQGTEKIRWTNTGGEPTAELWFHLYLNAFAGDRTTFMRGMGEGTLRGGHEVERRWGWTQLLSLRLEDGTDLLPNLTFERPDDGNQDDFTVARVVLEGPVEPGASVTIDLVFEAQLPRVIARTGWAGDFHLIGQWFPKLGVYEEAGHGGRTEAGWNCHQFHPATEFYSDFGRYRVQLTVPEDYIVGASGIQVEEKAVEEGLARKRTLTFTADRVHDFAWCAAPADLMAVVESDFDPGRDVPAPWLERAQSLLGFSSADLELPPVHLRLLVPQTQVKLADRMLRGARLAMAWYGLFYGAYPYPQLTLVSPPPGAEEAAGME
;
A
#
# COMPACT_ATOMS: atom_id res chain seq x y z
N MET A 1 30.12 -64.87 3.00
CA MET A 1 29.17 -63.94 2.33
C MET A 1 29.60 -62.51 2.65
N ARG A 2 30.25 -61.82 1.70
CA ARG A 2 30.65 -60.41 1.83
C ARG A 2 29.46 -59.52 1.48
N ARG A 3 29.03 -58.64 2.40
CA ARG A 3 28.01 -57.62 2.13
C ARG A 3 28.71 -56.36 1.61
N PHE A 4 28.40 -55.97 0.37
CA PHE A 4 28.78 -54.68 -0.21
C PHE A 4 27.80 -53.62 0.29
N LEU A 5 28.33 -52.52 0.83
CA LEU A 5 27.56 -51.33 1.17
C LEU A 5 27.71 -50.34 0.01
N PHE A 6 26.63 -50.07 -0.72
CA PHE A 6 26.60 -49.02 -1.75
C PHE A 6 26.27 -47.69 -1.06
N PHE A 7 27.19 -46.73 -1.14
CA PHE A 7 26.95 -45.33 -0.74
C PHE A 7 26.46 -44.57 -1.96
N PHE A 8 25.20 -44.12 -1.93
CA PHE A 8 24.68 -43.16 -2.92
C PHE A 8 25.11 -41.75 -2.49
N LEU A 9 26.00 -41.13 -3.26
CA LEU A 9 26.34 -39.72 -3.11
C LEU A 9 25.31 -38.90 -3.89
N GLY A 10 24.29 -38.41 -3.21
CA GLY A 10 23.31 -37.47 -3.78
C GLY A 10 23.93 -36.08 -3.90
N VAL A 11 24.15 -35.61 -5.12
CA VAL A 11 24.49 -34.21 -5.39
C VAL A 11 23.19 -33.41 -5.27
N LEU A 12 23.07 -32.64 -4.19
CA LEU A 12 22.05 -31.60 -4.07
C LEU A 12 22.45 -30.42 -4.94
N ILE A 13 21.82 -30.28 -6.11
CA ILE A 13 21.81 -29.02 -6.85
C ILE A 13 20.84 -28.11 -6.09
N ALA A 14 21.39 -27.20 -5.27
CA ALA A 14 20.61 -26.09 -4.76
C ALA A 14 20.28 -25.17 -5.95
N CYS A 15 19.03 -25.17 -6.39
CA CYS A 15 18.50 -24.04 -7.15
C CYS A 15 18.56 -22.82 -6.23
N VAL A 16 19.62 -22.02 -6.35
CA VAL A 16 19.62 -20.64 -5.85
C VAL A 16 18.67 -19.89 -6.78
N GLY A 17 17.38 -19.93 -6.46
CA GLY A 17 16.49 -18.89 -6.93
C GLY A 17 17.04 -17.58 -6.40
N SER A 18 17.46 -16.67 -7.28
CA SER A 18 17.70 -15.29 -6.90
C SER A 18 16.45 -14.83 -6.16
N ALA A 19 16.55 -14.57 -4.86
CA ALA A 19 15.50 -13.82 -4.20
C ALA A 19 15.33 -12.54 -5.01
N PHE A 20 14.11 -12.22 -5.43
CA PHE A 20 13.84 -10.93 -6.03
C PHE A 20 14.21 -9.89 -4.97
N GLU A 21 15.26 -9.12 -5.22
CA GLU A 21 15.73 -8.12 -4.28
C GLU A 21 14.97 -6.84 -4.57
N PHE A 22 14.16 -6.40 -3.60
CA PHE A 22 13.42 -5.16 -3.69
C PHE A 22 14.30 -4.02 -3.18
N PRO A 23 14.25 -2.83 -3.80
CA PRO A 23 15.02 -1.69 -3.34
C PRO A 23 14.59 -1.23 -1.94
N VAL A 24 13.37 -1.58 -1.48
CA VAL A 24 12.84 -1.10 -0.21
C VAL A 24 12.04 -2.16 0.55
N ASP A 25 12.28 -2.22 1.86
CA ASP A 25 11.54 -3.02 2.83
C ASP A 25 10.94 -2.10 3.90
N TYR A 26 9.66 -2.32 4.21
CA TYR A 26 8.90 -1.58 5.22
C TYR A 26 8.43 -2.54 6.33
N GLU A 27 8.79 -2.22 7.58
CA GLU A 27 8.18 -2.79 8.77
C GLU A 27 7.43 -1.68 9.50
N ILE A 28 6.10 -1.79 9.61
CA ILE A 28 5.25 -0.75 10.17
C ILE A 28 4.41 -1.34 11.31
N ASP A 29 4.39 -0.68 12.46
CA ASP A 29 3.44 -0.93 13.55
C ASP A 29 2.62 0.34 13.75
N VAL A 30 1.30 0.23 13.60
CA VAL A 30 0.38 1.36 13.70
C VAL A 30 -0.85 1.01 14.52
N GLU A 31 -1.27 1.95 15.37
CA GLU A 31 -2.54 1.91 16.08
C GLU A 31 -3.52 2.94 15.51
N LEU A 32 -4.78 2.52 15.31
CA LEU A 32 -5.91 3.42 15.03
C LEU A 32 -6.68 3.74 16.31
N ASP A 33 -6.78 5.03 16.63
CA ASP A 33 -7.78 5.56 17.54
C ASP A 33 -9.03 5.99 16.73
N PRO A 34 -10.12 5.21 16.77
CA PRO A 34 -11.32 5.52 16.00
C PRO A 34 -12.09 6.73 16.54
N GLN A 35 -11.92 7.11 17.81
CA GLN A 35 -12.64 8.25 18.41
C GLN A 35 -12.09 9.58 17.92
N THR A 36 -10.77 9.64 17.71
CA THR A 36 -10.09 10.83 17.19
C THR A 36 -9.73 10.72 15.71
N HIS A 37 -9.94 9.56 15.10
CA HIS A 37 -9.52 9.22 13.74
C HIS A 37 -8.01 9.43 13.52
N ARG A 38 -7.20 9.09 14.53
CA ARG A 38 -5.75 9.26 14.50
C ARG A 38 -5.02 7.93 14.38
N LEU A 39 -3.86 8.00 13.75
CA LEU A 39 -2.89 6.92 13.65
C LEU A 39 -1.65 7.30 14.44
N GLN A 40 -1.13 6.35 15.22
CA GLN A 40 0.17 6.45 15.88
C GLN A 40 1.02 5.30 15.38
N GLY A 41 2.15 5.63 14.75
CA GLY A 41 2.93 4.67 14.00
C GLY A 41 4.41 4.71 14.33
N THR A 42 5.02 3.54 14.28
CA THR A 42 6.47 3.37 14.12
C THR A 42 6.73 2.65 12.82
N GLU A 43 7.82 3.01 12.17
CA GLU A 43 8.17 2.47 10.86
C GLU A 43 9.67 2.29 10.76
N LYS A 44 10.09 1.17 10.19
CA LYS A 44 11.47 0.92 9.81
C LYS A 44 11.52 0.71 8.30
N ILE A 45 12.33 1.52 7.65
CA ILE A 45 12.56 1.47 6.20
C ILE A 45 13.99 1.02 5.99
N ARG A 46 14.19 -0.12 5.33
CA ARG A 46 15.49 -0.49 4.79
C ARG A 46 15.47 -0.23 3.29
N TRP A 47 16.29 0.71 2.85
CA TRP A 47 16.42 1.06 1.44
C TRP A 47 17.81 0.71 0.92
N THR A 48 17.88 0.20 -0.30
CA THR A 48 19.11 -0.07 -1.04
C THR A 48 19.19 0.84 -2.24
N ASN A 49 20.30 1.54 -2.41
CA ASN A 49 20.53 2.36 -3.59
C ASN A 49 20.73 1.46 -4.80
N THR A 50 19.66 1.22 -5.56
CA THR A 50 19.71 0.46 -6.82
C THR A 50 20.10 1.32 -8.02
N GLY A 51 20.30 2.63 -7.83
CA GLY A 51 20.75 3.53 -8.88
C GLY A 51 22.27 3.52 -9.05
N GLY A 52 22.73 3.98 -10.22
CA GLY A 52 24.14 4.02 -10.58
C GLY A 52 25.00 5.10 -9.93
N GLU A 53 24.41 6.03 -9.15
CA GLU A 53 25.12 7.17 -8.55
C GLU A 53 24.87 7.28 -7.03
N PRO A 54 25.86 7.72 -6.23
CA PRO A 54 25.70 7.92 -4.79
C PRO A 54 24.74 9.07 -4.46
N THR A 55 24.04 8.98 -3.33
CA THR A 55 23.19 10.07 -2.81
C THR A 55 23.38 10.28 -1.33
N ALA A 56 23.47 11.53 -0.89
CA ALA A 56 23.56 11.92 0.52
C ALA A 56 22.24 12.50 1.04
N GLU A 57 21.13 12.27 0.33
CA GLU A 57 19.81 12.76 0.69
C GLU A 57 18.79 11.62 0.64
N LEU A 58 17.76 11.68 1.47
CA LEU A 58 16.57 10.84 1.38
C LEU A 58 15.34 11.75 1.28
N TRP A 59 14.39 11.37 0.43
CA TRP A 59 13.17 12.13 0.18
C TRP A 59 11.95 11.29 0.52
N PHE A 60 10.98 11.89 1.22
CA PHE A 60 9.77 11.22 1.70
C PHE A 60 8.52 11.96 1.25
N HIS A 61 7.54 11.20 0.79
CA HIS A 61 6.17 11.64 0.66
C HIS A 61 5.44 11.58 2.01
N LEU A 62 4.84 12.70 2.41
CA LEU A 62 3.95 12.86 3.56
C LEU A 62 2.55 13.24 3.05
N TYR A 63 1.95 12.36 2.25
CA TYR A 63 0.76 12.64 1.44
C TYR A 63 -0.42 13.23 2.22
N LEU A 64 -0.67 12.83 3.47
CA LEU A 64 -1.78 13.40 4.26
C LEU A 64 -1.65 14.91 4.51
N ASN A 65 -0.45 15.47 4.44
CA ASN A 65 -0.25 16.93 4.54
C ASN A 65 -0.88 17.71 3.37
N ALA A 66 -1.26 17.03 2.29
CA ALA A 66 -2.07 17.61 1.22
C ALA A 66 -3.45 18.06 1.72
N PHE A 67 -3.91 17.48 2.83
CA PHE A 67 -5.22 17.75 3.45
C PHE A 67 -5.09 18.58 4.73
N ALA A 68 -3.95 19.23 4.98
CA ALA A 68 -3.71 20.00 6.21
C ALA A 68 -4.44 21.35 6.24
N GLY A 69 -4.90 21.83 5.08
CA GLY A 69 -5.62 23.09 4.93
C GLY A 69 -6.00 23.37 3.48
N ASP A 70 -6.74 24.44 3.24
CA ASP A 70 -7.22 24.83 1.91
C ASP A 70 -6.15 25.47 0.99
N ARG A 71 -4.96 25.73 1.54
CA ARG A 71 -3.86 26.40 0.84
C ARG A 71 -2.82 25.45 0.24
N THR A 72 -2.91 24.15 0.48
CA THR A 72 -1.99 23.15 -0.06
C THR A 72 -2.09 23.09 -1.58
N THR A 73 -1.07 22.51 -2.23
CA THR A 73 -1.05 22.39 -3.70
C THR A 73 -2.20 21.53 -4.18
N PHE A 74 -2.47 20.42 -3.50
CA PHE A 74 -3.62 19.57 -3.76
C PHE A 74 -4.95 20.35 -3.71
N MET A 75 -5.19 21.05 -2.60
CA MET A 75 -6.48 21.71 -2.37
C MET A 75 -6.72 22.90 -3.29
N ARG A 76 -5.66 23.65 -3.65
CA ARG A 76 -5.75 24.70 -4.68
C ARG A 76 -6.01 24.12 -6.06
N GLY A 77 -5.38 22.99 -6.39
CA GLY A 77 -5.53 22.32 -7.68
C GLY A 77 -6.92 21.75 -7.92
N MET A 78 -7.65 21.37 -6.86
CA MET A 78 -9.04 20.91 -6.96
C MET A 78 -10.01 22.03 -7.41
N GLY A 79 -9.63 23.30 -7.25
CA GLY A 79 -10.47 24.46 -7.54
C GLY A 79 -11.71 24.55 -6.63
N GLU A 80 -12.74 25.28 -7.08
CA GLU A 80 -14.09 25.23 -6.45
C GLU A 80 -14.82 23.90 -6.72
N GLY A 81 -14.17 22.97 -7.42
CA GLY A 81 -14.69 21.67 -7.80
C GLY A 81 -14.97 20.79 -6.58
N THR A 82 -16.25 20.48 -6.39
CA THR A 82 -16.73 19.57 -5.37
C THR A 82 -16.05 18.20 -5.50
N LEU A 83 -15.74 17.62 -4.34
CA LEU A 83 -15.54 16.18 -4.13
C LEU A 83 -16.54 15.36 -4.98
N ARG A 84 -16.21 14.11 -5.36
CA ARG A 84 -16.98 13.18 -6.23
C ARG A 84 -18.48 13.01 -5.89
N GLY A 85 -19.02 13.62 -4.84
CA GLY A 85 -20.44 13.67 -4.49
C GLY A 85 -21.17 15.02 -4.61
N GLY A 86 -20.53 16.14 -4.99
CA GLY A 86 -21.24 17.42 -5.17
C GLY A 86 -21.75 18.09 -3.88
N HIS A 87 -21.40 17.56 -2.70
CA HIS A 87 -21.87 18.04 -1.40
C HIS A 87 -20.81 18.91 -0.69
N GLU A 88 -21.28 19.92 0.03
CA GLU A 88 -20.48 20.71 0.96
C GLU A 88 -20.12 19.83 2.17
N VAL A 89 -19.00 19.12 2.06
CA VAL A 89 -18.51 18.26 3.14
C VAL A 89 -17.97 19.14 4.25
N GLU A 90 -18.38 18.88 5.49
CA GLU A 90 -17.75 19.46 6.67
C GLU A 90 -16.26 19.13 6.64
N ARG A 91 -15.42 20.10 6.26
CA ARG A 91 -13.98 19.89 6.06
C ARG A 91 -13.33 19.60 7.41
N ARG A 92 -12.92 18.35 7.59
CA ARG A 92 -12.03 17.92 8.67
C ARG A 92 -10.69 17.58 8.04
N TRP A 93 -9.68 18.35 8.40
CA TRP A 93 -8.35 18.28 7.84
C TRP A 93 -7.60 17.05 8.31
N GLY A 94 -6.65 16.60 7.49
CA GLY A 94 -5.73 15.52 7.79
C GLY A 94 -4.29 16.00 7.67
N TRP A 95 -3.37 15.30 8.30
CA TRP A 95 -1.95 15.65 8.29
C TRP A 95 -1.12 14.46 8.78
N THR A 96 0.18 14.49 8.50
CA THR A 96 1.19 13.59 9.06
C THR A 96 2.31 14.42 9.67
N GLN A 97 2.71 14.05 10.88
CA GLN A 97 3.83 14.64 11.58
C GLN A 97 4.87 13.57 11.91
N LEU A 98 6.13 13.83 11.54
CA LEU A 98 7.26 13.05 12.02
C LEU A 98 7.65 13.51 13.43
N LEU A 99 7.70 12.56 14.36
CA LEU A 99 8.08 12.76 15.76
C LEU A 99 9.53 12.32 16.03
N SER A 100 10.02 11.36 15.25
CA SER A 100 11.41 10.90 15.28
C SER A 100 11.80 10.41 13.90
N LEU A 101 13.06 10.64 13.53
CA LEU A 101 13.66 10.15 12.29
C LEU A 101 15.14 9.88 12.54
N ARG A 102 15.53 8.60 12.60
CA ARG A 102 16.87 8.18 13.03
C ARG A 102 17.48 7.16 12.08
N LEU A 103 18.79 7.16 11.99
CA LEU A 103 19.55 6.03 11.43
C LEU A 103 19.70 4.93 12.48
N GLU A 104 20.06 3.72 12.02
CA GLU A 104 20.28 2.55 12.87
C GLU A 104 21.36 2.76 13.95
N ASP A 105 22.34 3.64 13.71
CA ASP A 105 23.37 4.01 14.69
C ASP A 105 22.90 5.04 15.74
N GLY A 106 21.64 5.49 15.65
CA GLY A 106 21.01 6.45 16.56
C GLY A 106 21.10 7.91 16.12
N THR A 107 21.78 8.22 15.01
CA THR A 107 21.91 9.59 14.47
C THR A 107 20.53 10.18 14.18
N ASP A 108 20.27 11.39 14.70
CA ASP A 108 18.99 12.09 14.55
C ASP A 108 18.99 12.93 13.27
N LEU A 109 18.14 12.59 12.32
CA LEU A 109 18.02 13.29 11.04
C LEU A 109 16.94 14.38 11.07
N LEU A 110 16.04 14.36 12.06
CA LEU A 110 14.92 15.29 12.14
C LEU A 110 15.35 16.77 12.18
N PRO A 111 16.44 17.17 12.86
CA PRO A 111 16.91 18.56 12.83
C PRO A 111 17.34 19.07 11.44
N ASN A 112 17.69 18.16 10.53
CA ASN A 112 18.11 18.49 9.16
C ASN A 112 16.97 18.37 8.14
N LEU A 113 15.74 18.09 8.61
CA LEU A 113 14.60 17.94 7.73
C LEU A 113 14.15 19.28 7.15
N THR A 114 14.00 19.31 5.83
CA THR A 114 13.41 20.41 5.08
C THR A 114 12.19 19.94 4.30
N PHE A 115 11.29 20.87 3.99
CA PHE A 115 10.17 20.61 3.10
C PHE A 115 10.45 21.19 1.72
N GLU A 116 10.41 20.33 0.71
CA GLU A 116 10.73 20.69 -0.67
C GLU A 116 9.46 20.87 -1.50
N ARG A 117 9.53 21.71 -2.53
CA ARG A 117 8.38 22.09 -3.36
C ARG A 117 8.80 22.08 -4.84
N PRO A 118 9.16 20.91 -5.38
CA PRO A 118 9.79 20.82 -6.70
C PRO A 118 8.89 21.27 -7.86
N ASP A 119 7.58 21.37 -7.65
CA ASP A 119 6.62 21.55 -8.75
C ASP A 119 6.15 23.01 -8.89
N ASP A 120 5.76 23.64 -7.79
CA ASP A 120 5.08 24.96 -7.84
C ASP A 120 5.59 25.99 -6.82
N GLY A 121 6.50 25.60 -5.91
CA GLY A 121 7.03 26.49 -4.87
C GLY A 121 6.01 26.97 -3.83
N ASN A 122 4.80 26.40 -3.78
CA ASN A 122 3.72 26.82 -2.89
C ASN A 122 4.11 26.61 -1.43
N GLN A 123 4.37 27.67 -0.65
CA GLN A 123 4.87 27.63 0.74
C GLN A 123 3.95 26.98 1.79
N ASP A 124 2.70 26.68 1.44
CA ASP A 124 1.73 26.05 2.33
C ASP A 124 1.67 24.52 2.20
N ASP A 125 2.45 23.93 1.29
CA ASP A 125 2.48 22.48 1.04
C ASP A 125 3.57 21.73 1.82
N PHE A 126 3.22 20.70 2.56
CA PHE A 126 4.19 19.94 3.37
C PHE A 126 4.21 18.46 3.00
N THR A 127 3.91 18.13 1.73
CA THR A 127 3.80 16.75 1.25
C THR A 127 5.13 16.11 0.87
N VAL A 128 6.21 16.88 0.73
CA VAL A 128 7.54 16.36 0.41
C VAL A 128 8.54 16.82 1.46
N ALA A 129 9.13 15.85 2.17
CA ALA A 129 10.21 16.09 3.11
C ALA A 129 11.54 15.57 2.55
N ARG A 130 12.63 16.29 2.80
CA ARG A 130 13.99 15.90 2.47
C ARG A 130 14.83 15.90 3.73
N VAL A 131 15.71 14.92 3.86
CA VAL A 131 16.77 14.90 4.88
C VAL A 131 18.13 14.67 4.24
N VAL A 132 19.16 15.29 4.82
CA VAL A 132 20.56 15.13 4.42
C VAL A 132 21.25 14.17 5.39
N LEU A 133 21.99 13.21 4.83
CA LEU A 133 22.80 12.22 5.54
C LEU A 133 24.23 12.76 5.77
N GLU A 134 24.92 12.24 6.79
CA GLU A 134 26.33 12.61 7.04
C GLU A 134 27.29 12.12 5.96
N GLY A 135 26.91 11.06 5.24
CA GLY A 135 27.67 10.50 4.12
C GLY A 135 26.74 9.89 3.06
N PRO A 136 27.24 9.72 1.83
CA PRO A 136 26.43 9.17 0.75
C PRO A 136 26.14 7.68 0.94
N VAL A 137 24.98 7.25 0.47
CA VAL A 137 24.65 5.85 0.21
C VAL A 137 25.14 5.51 -1.20
N GLU A 138 26.24 4.75 -1.26
CA GLU A 138 26.84 4.29 -2.52
C GLU A 138 25.91 3.33 -3.28
N PRO A 139 26.05 3.20 -4.61
CA PRO A 139 25.35 2.18 -5.40
C PRO A 139 25.53 0.77 -4.80
N GLY A 140 24.42 0.07 -4.62
CA GLY A 140 24.35 -1.26 -3.99
C GLY A 140 24.47 -1.27 -2.46
N ALA A 141 24.74 -0.12 -1.82
CA ALA A 141 24.71 0.00 -0.36
C ALA A 141 23.27 0.20 0.14
N SER A 142 23.03 -0.19 1.40
CA SER A 142 21.74 0.01 2.08
C SER A 142 21.87 0.99 3.24
N VAL A 143 20.76 1.64 3.56
CA VAL A 143 20.56 2.43 4.77
C VAL A 143 19.24 2.02 5.42
N THR A 144 19.22 2.01 6.76
CA THR A 144 18.02 1.74 7.55
C THR A 144 17.63 2.99 8.31
N ILE A 145 16.35 3.36 8.22
CA ILE A 145 15.76 4.51 8.87
C ILE A 145 14.65 4.03 9.81
N ASP A 146 14.69 4.48 11.06
CA ASP A 146 13.63 4.30 12.05
C ASP A 146 12.84 5.61 12.21
N LEU A 147 11.52 5.53 12.04
CA LEU A 147 10.57 6.63 12.10
C LEU A 147 9.56 6.42 13.23
N VAL A 148 9.17 7.53 13.85
CA VAL A 148 7.95 7.61 14.67
C VAL A 148 7.10 8.72 14.10
N PHE A 149 5.83 8.45 13.84
CA PHE A 149 4.91 9.42 13.26
C PHE A 149 3.53 9.39 13.91
N GLU A 150 2.84 10.51 13.81
CA GLU A 150 1.41 10.63 14.07
C GLU A 150 0.72 11.10 12.79
N ALA A 151 -0.48 10.59 12.53
CA ALA A 151 -1.30 11.08 11.43
C ALA A 151 -2.75 11.30 11.87
N GLN A 152 -3.32 12.41 11.44
CA GLN A 152 -4.75 12.68 11.54
C GLN A 152 -5.41 12.33 10.20
N LEU A 153 -6.40 11.44 10.23
CA LEU A 153 -7.18 11.14 9.04
C LEU A 153 -8.19 12.28 8.77
N PRO A 154 -8.28 12.78 7.53
CA PRO A 154 -9.29 13.77 7.16
C PRO A 154 -10.68 13.12 7.13
N ARG A 155 -11.74 13.93 7.06
CA ARG A 155 -13.01 13.43 6.51
C ARG A 155 -12.71 12.93 5.10
N VAL A 156 -13.24 11.76 4.74
CA VAL A 156 -12.83 11.06 3.52
C VAL A 156 -12.78 11.98 2.29
N ILE A 157 -11.62 12.01 1.66
CA ILE A 157 -11.26 12.84 0.51
C ILE A 157 -10.21 12.09 -0.29
N ALA A 158 -10.37 12.05 -1.61
CA ALA A 158 -9.35 11.51 -2.52
C ALA A 158 -8.77 10.15 -2.08
N ARG A 159 -9.66 9.20 -1.75
CA ARG A 159 -9.32 7.80 -1.43
C ARG A 159 -8.59 7.60 -0.09
N THR A 160 -8.76 8.52 0.86
CA THR A 160 -8.30 8.36 2.25
C THR A 160 -9.16 9.16 3.23
N GLY A 161 -9.21 8.74 4.49
CA GLY A 161 -9.95 9.40 5.56
C GLY A 161 -11.10 8.57 6.14
N TRP A 162 -11.97 9.23 6.90
CA TRP A 162 -13.06 8.58 7.63
C TRP A 162 -14.45 9.06 7.20
N ALA A 163 -15.44 8.20 7.41
CA ALA A 163 -16.86 8.48 7.24
C ALA A 163 -17.70 7.78 8.32
N GLY A 164 -18.11 8.52 9.35
CA GLY A 164 -18.64 7.90 10.57
C GLY A 164 -17.56 7.03 11.20
N ASP A 165 -17.88 5.77 11.48
CA ASP A 165 -16.94 4.80 12.07
C ASP A 165 -16.17 3.97 11.03
N PHE A 166 -16.35 4.25 9.72
CA PHE A 166 -15.56 3.63 8.65
C PHE A 166 -14.33 4.47 8.32
N HIS A 167 -13.19 3.81 8.16
CA HIS A 167 -11.92 4.42 7.77
C HIS A 167 -11.39 3.74 6.50
N LEU A 168 -11.10 4.53 5.46
CA LEU A 168 -10.23 4.12 4.36
C LEU A 168 -8.88 4.80 4.57
N ILE A 169 -7.82 4.02 4.66
CA ILE A 169 -6.51 4.46 5.12
C ILE A 169 -5.51 4.17 4.00
N GLY A 170 -5.44 5.12 3.07
CA GLY A 170 -4.49 5.16 1.95
C GLY A 170 -3.50 6.31 2.11
N GLN A 171 -2.29 6.16 1.56
CA GLN A 171 -1.23 7.18 1.61
C GLN A 171 -0.98 7.77 3.02
N TRP A 172 -0.98 6.91 4.03
CA TRP A 172 -1.13 7.31 5.43
C TRP A 172 0.18 7.33 6.23
N PHE A 173 1.23 6.71 5.69
CA PHE A 173 2.56 6.61 6.31
C PHE A 173 3.60 7.43 5.53
N PRO A 174 4.70 7.86 6.18
CA PRO A 174 5.84 8.45 5.50
C PRO A 174 6.44 7.48 4.48
N LYS A 175 6.34 7.79 3.19
CA LYS A 175 6.77 6.86 2.14
C LYS A 175 8.02 7.38 1.45
N LEU A 176 9.04 6.54 1.29
CA LEU A 176 10.24 6.92 0.57
C LEU A 176 9.91 7.22 -0.92
N GLY A 177 10.46 8.31 -1.45
CA GLY A 177 10.42 8.60 -2.88
C GLY A 177 11.27 7.60 -3.68
N VAL A 178 11.27 7.72 -5.01
CA VAL A 178 12.06 6.83 -5.88
C VAL A 178 13.35 7.52 -6.25
N TYR A 179 14.49 6.87 -6.04
CA TYR A 179 15.77 7.36 -6.55
C TYR A 179 16.01 6.80 -7.96
N GLU A 180 15.93 7.66 -8.96
CA GLU A 180 16.01 7.27 -10.36
C GLU A 180 17.42 7.47 -10.93
N GLU A 181 17.82 6.58 -11.82
CA GLU A 181 19.05 6.74 -12.61
C GLU A 181 18.88 7.81 -13.70
N ALA A 182 20.01 8.35 -14.17
CA ALA A 182 20.00 9.19 -15.36
C ALA A 182 19.42 8.43 -16.57
N GLY A 183 18.54 9.10 -17.32
CA GLY A 183 17.83 8.54 -18.48
C GLY A 183 16.48 7.91 -18.16
N HIS A 184 16.23 7.51 -16.91
CA HIS A 184 14.91 7.05 -16.48
C HIS A 184 13.97 8.26 -16.34
N GLY A 185 12.70 8.10 -16.73
CA GLY A 185 11.72 9.20 -16.69
C GLY A 185 12.09 10.45 -17.52
N GLY A 186 13.10 10.38 -18.40
CA GLY A 186 13.61 11.52 -19.14
C GLY A 186 14.56 12.45 -18.36
N ARG A 187 15.02 12.04 -17.16
CA ARG A 187 15.99 12.80 -16.37
C ARG A 187 17.38 12.76 -17.00
N THR A 188 18.11 13.87 -16.93
CA THR A 188 19.50 13.93 -17.42
C THR A 188 20.52 13.49 -16.38
N GLU A 189 20.15 13.51 -15.11
CA GLU A 189 21.00 13.18 -13.96
C GLU A 189 20.19 12.30 -12.99
N ALA A 190 20.89 11.43 -12.27
CA ALA A 190 20.28 10.63 -11.21
C ALA A 190 19.70 11.55 -10.12
N GLY A 191 18.61 11.13 -9.50
CA GLY A 191 18.00 11.94 -8.46
C GLY A 191 16.66 11.42 -7.97
N TRP A 192 16.18 12.05 -6.90
CA TRP A 192 14.89 11.70 -6.32
C TRP A 192 13.73 12.18 -7.19
N ASN A 193 12.85 11.24 -7.51
CA ASN A 193 11.50 11.47 -8.02
C ASN A 193 10.55 11.45 -6.81
N CYS A 194 10.26 12.64 -6.32
CA CYS A 194 9.43 12.86 -5.14
C CYS A 194 8.75 14.23 -5.30
N HIS A 195 7.52 14.22 -5.82
CA HIS A 195 6.75 15.40 -6.18
C HIS A 195 5.68 15.75 -5.15
N GLN A 196 5.23 17.00 -5.16
CA GLN A 196 4.10 17.43 -4.31
C GLN A 196 2.86 16.63 -4.70
N PHE A 197 1.91 16.45 -3.77
CA PHE A 197 0.68 15.78 -4.13
C PHE A 197 -0.27 16.72 -4.88
N HIS A 198 -0.56 16.40 -6.13
CA HIS A 198 -1.54 17.11 -6.96
C HIS A 198 -2.82 16.27 -7.14
N PRO A 199 -3.98 16.89 -7.39
CA PRO A 199 -5.23 16.15 -7.56
C PRO A 199 -5.26 15.29 -8.83
N ALA A 200 -4.44 15.60 -9.82
CA ALA A 200 -4.36 14.89 -11.10
C ALA A 200 -3.15 13.93 -11.19
N THR A 201 -2.40 13.75 -10.10
CA THR A 201 -1.25 12.83 -10.06
C THR A 201 -1.60 11.56 -9.31
N GLU A 202 -1.02 10.44 -9.75
CA GLU A 202 -1.04 9.19 -9.01
C GLU A 202 0.27 8.97 -8.25
N PHE A 203 0.28 7.95 -7.40
CA PHE A 203 1.37 7.65 -6.48
C PHE A 203 2.50 6.92 -7.20
N TYR A 204 3.71 7.46 -7.16
CA TYR A 204 4.90 6.81 -7.69
C TYR A 204 5.83 6.39 -6.54
N SER A 205 6.15 5.11 -6.49
CA SER A 205 6.97 4.51 -5.44
C SER A 205 7.57 3.21 -5.92
N ASP A 206 8.68 2.80 -5.32
CA ASP A 206 9.30 1.50 -5.61
C ASP A 206 8.40 0.34 -5.17
N PHE A 207 8.46 -0.77 -5.91
CA PHE A 207 7.92 -2.03 -5.41
C PHE A 207 8.76 -2.52 -4.24
N GLY A 208 8.12 -2.73 -3.10
CA GLY A 208 8.76 -3.16 -1.86
C GLY A 208 8.14 -4.41 -1.25
N ARG A 209 8.68 -4.77 -0.09
CA ARG A 209 8.06 -5.71 0.85
C ARG A 209 7.53 -4.96 2.05
N TYR A 210 6.37 -5.36 2.51
CA TYR A 210 5.67 -4.75 3.62
C TYR A 210 5.35 -5.82 4.66
N ARG A 211 5.75 -5.57 5.90
CA ARG A 211 5.22 -6.25 7.08
C ARG A 211 4.55 -5.19 7.94
N VAL A 212 3.22 -5.24 8.02
CA VAL A 212 2.43 -4.21 8.70
C VAL A 212 1.63 -4.82 9.83
N GLN A 213 1.77 -4.27 11.03
CA GLN A 213 1.00 -4.61 12.21
C GLN A 213 -0.04 -3.51 12.44
N LEU A 214 -1.31 -3.91 12.41
CA LEU A 214 -2.45 -3.01 12.54
C LEU A 214 -3.13 -3.28 13.88
N THR A 215 -3.05 -2.34 14.81
CA THR A 215 -3.75 -2.39 16.09
C THR A 215 -5.06 -1.62 16.00
N VAL A 216 -6.17 -2.32 16.23
CA VAL A 216 -7.55 -1.80 16.12
C VAL A 216 -8.40 -2.28 17.30
N PRO A 217 -9.56 -1.65 17.58
CA PRO A 217 -10.53 -2.22 18.52
C PRO A 217 -10.94 -3.65 18.13
N GLU A 218 -11.23 -4.48 19.13
CA GLU A 218 -11.52 -5.91 18.91
C GLU A 218 -12.73 -6.17 17.99
N ASP A 219 -13.72 -5.27 18.00
CA ASP A 219 -14.96 -5.35 17.21
C ASP A 219 -14.83 -4.77 15.79
N TYR A 220 -13.67 -4.24 15.41
CA TYR A 220 -13.43 -3.71 14.07
C TYR A 220 -13.03 -4.82 13.10
N ILE A 221 -13.68 -4.88 11.93
CA ILE A 221 -13.19 -5.66 10.79
C ILE A 221 -12.11 -4.89 10.04
N VAL A 222 -11.14 -5.62 9.46
CA VAL A 222 -10.04 -5.03 8.67
C VAL A 222 -9.92 -5.71 7.31
N GLY A 223 -9.80 -4.88 6.28
CA GLY A 223 -9.40 -5.28 4.93
C GLY A 223 -8.14 -4.51 4.56
N ALA A 224 -7.09 -5.19 4.12
CA ALA A 224 -5.79 -4.58 3.84
C ALA A 224 -5.13 -5.17 2.60
N SER A 225 -4.13 -4.46 2.08
CA SER A 225 -3.16 -4.98 1.14
C SER A 225 -2.46 -6.22 1.72
N GLY A 226 -2.14 -7.18 0.86
CA GLY A 226 -1.43 -8.40 1.26
C GLY A 226 -2.30 -9.42 2.00
N ILE A 227 -1.63 -10.28 2.76
CA ILE A 227 -2.21 -11.44 3.45
C ILE A 227 -2.04 -11.28 4.96
N GLN A 228 -3.12 -11.52 5.72
CA GLN A 228 -3.04 -11.61 7.17
C GLN A 228 -2.32 -12.91 7.55
N VAL A 229 -1.22 -12.80 8.28
CA VAL A 229 -0.39 -13.95 8.70
C VAL A 229 -0.46 -14.22 10.21
N GLU A 230 -0.91 -13.25 11.01
CA GLU A 230 -0.98 -13.37 12.46
C GLU A 230 -2.08 -12.47 13.03
N GLU A 231 -2.67 -12.89 14.14
CA GLU A 231 -3.61 -12.10 14.95
C GLU A 231 -3.30 -12.32 16.44
N LYS A 232 -3.30 -11.22 17.21
CA LYS A 232 -3.03 -11.22 18.66
C LYS A 232 -4.03 -10.32 19.37
N ALA A 233 -4.61 -10.81 20.47
CA ALA A 233 -5.38 -9.96 21.37
C ALA A 233 -4.43 -9.05 22.17
N VAL A 234 -4.84 -7.79 22.38
CA VAL A 234 -4.13 -6.80 23.18
C VAL A 234 -5.06 -6.34 24.30
N GLU A 235 -4.64 -6.59 25.54
CA GLU A 235 -5.34 -6.11 26.73
C GLU A 235 -4.64 -4.85 27.26
N GLU A 236 -5.20 -3.69 26.97
CA GLU A 236 -4.68 -2.40 27.44
C GLU A 236 -5.72 -1.69 28.31
N GLY A 237 -5.60 -1.86 29.62
CA GLY A 237 -6.56 -1.32 30.57
C GLY A 237 -7.96 -1.92 30.40
N LEU A 238 -8.97 -1.06 30.18
CA LEU A 238 -10.36 -1.48 29.92
C LEU A 238 -10.67 -1.63 28.42
N ALA A 239 -9.77 -1.16 27.53
CA ALA A 239 -9.97 -1.25 26.10
C ALA A 239 -9.57 -2.65 25.59
N ARG A 240 -10.45 -3.22 24.77
CA ARG A 240 -10.19 -4.49 24.08
C ARG A 240 -9.74 -4.18 22.66
N LYS A 241 -8.50 -4.51 22.35
CA LYS A 241 -7.87 -4.30 21.05
C LYS A 241 -7.35 -5.62 20.50
N ARG A 242 -7.03 -5.62 19.22
CA ARG A 242 -6.28 -6.70 18.57
C ARG A 242 -5.28 -6.13 17.58
N THR A 243 -4.18 -6.84 17.42
CA THR A 243 -3.15 -6.55 16.42
C THR A 243 -3.19 -7.63 15.34
N LEU A 244 -3.32 -7.18 14.09
CA LEU A 244 -3.32 -8.02 12.90
C LEU A 244 -2.03 -7.78 12.12
N THR A 245 -1.26 -8.84 11.87
CA THR A 245 -0.04 -8.72 11.04
C THR A 245 -0.36 -9.11 9.60
N PHE A 246 -0.05 -8.21 8.67
CA PHE A 246 -0.14 -8.42 7.24
C PHE A 246 1.25 -8.46 6.60
N THR A 247 1.38 -9.24 5.54
CA THR A 247 2.56 -9.23 4.66
C THR A 247 2.14 -9.02 3.21
N ALA A 248 2.85 -8.15 2.50
CA ALA A 248 2.69 -7.93 1.06
C ALA A 248 4.05 -7.80 0.39
N ASP A 249 4.29 -8.57 -0.66
CA ASP A 249 5.51 -8.51 -1.46
C ASP A 249 5.18 -8.00 -2.87
N ARG A 250 6.13 -7.34 -3.54
CA ARG A 250 5.95 -6.79 -4.89
C ARG A 250 4.78 -5.82 -4.97
N VAL A 251 4.59 -4.96 -3.97
CA VAL A 251 3.59 -3.88 -4.01
C VAL A 251 4.28 -2.54 -3.84
N HIS A 252 3.78 -1.48 -4.46
CA HIS A 252 4.33 -0.13 -4.30
C HIS A 252 3.66 0.65 -3.17
N ASP A 253 2.62 0.08 -2.55
CA ASP A 253 1.83 0.73 -1.52
C ASP A 253 1.12 -0.28 -0.60
N PHE A 254 0.75 0.21 0.59
CA PHE A 254 -0.02 -0.52 1.58
C PHE A 254 -1.22 0.33 2.02
N ALA A 255 -2.42 -0.09 1.62
CA ALA A 255 -3.67 0.54 2.03
C ALA A 255 -4.49 -0.44 2.86
N TRP A 256 -5.35 0.10 3.72
CA TRP A 256 -6.26 -0.70 4.51
C TRP A 256 -7.52 0.07 4.86
N CYS A 257 -8.52 -0.64 5.35
CA CYS A 257 -9.74 -0.08 5.89
C CYS A 257 -10.10 -0.78 7.18
N ALA A 258 -10.81 -0.05 8.03
CA ALA A 258 -11.27 -0.54 9.31
C ALA A 258 -12.67 0.01 9.59
N ALA A 259 -13.53 -0.82 10.15
CA ALA A 259 -14.88 -0.41 10.57
C ALA A 259 -15.46 -1.39 11.59
N PRO A 260 -16.39 -0.97 12.46
CA PRO A 260 -17.14 -1.87 13.31
C PRO A 260 -17.85 -2.99 12.54
N ALA A 261 -17.91 -4.18 13.13
CA ALA A 261 -18.57 -5.36 12.54
C ALA A 261 -20.10 -5.22 12.40
N ASP A 262 -20.73 -4.25 13.07
CA ASP A 262 -22.16 -3.93 12.89
C ASP A 262 -22.42 -2.94 11.74
N LEU A 263 -21.38 -2.26 11.24
CA LEU A 263 -21.43 -1.40 10.06
C LEU A 263 -21.07 -2.18 8.79
N MET A 264 -20.01 -2.98 8.83
CA MET A 264 -19.47 -3.69 7.69
C MET A 264 -19.39 -5.21 7.95
N ALA A 265 -19.53 -6.00 6.88
CA ALA A 265 -19.38 -7.44 6.89
C ALA A 265 -18.25 -7.86 5.95
N VAL A 266 -17.62 -9.01 6.24
CA VAL A 266 -16.69 -9.70 5.34
C VAL A 266 -17.43 -10.86 4.68
N VAL A 267 -17.38 -10.93 3.35
CA VAL A 267 -17.87 -12.07 2.56
C VAL A 267 -16.69 -12.64 1.79
N GLU A 268 -16.39 -13.90 2.01
CA GLU A 268 -15.30 -14.60 1.35
C GLU A 268 -15.78 -15.44 0.17
N SER A 269 -14.91 -15.56 -0.82
CA SER A 269 -15.11 -16.37 -2.02
C SER A 269 -13.77 -16.71 -2.64
N ASP A 270 -13.77 -17.44 -3.75
CA ASP A 270 -12.55 -17.77 -4.48
C ASP A 270 -12.81 -17.59 -5.98
N PHE A 271 -11.79 -17.15 -6.70
CA PHE A 271 -11.68 -17.34 -8.13
C PHE A 271 -11.07 -18.72 -8.37
N ASP A 272 -11.85 -19.62 -8.97
CA ASP A 272 -11.41 -20.93 -9.42
C ASP A 272 -11.41 -20.91 -10.96
N PRO A 273 -10.24 -20.88 -11.62
CA PRO A 273 -10.14 -20.85 -13.06
C PRO A 273 -10.95 -21.94 -13.77
N GLY A 274 -11.02 -23.15 -13.20
CA GLY A 274 -11.77 -24.27 -13.78
C GLY A 274 -13.28 -24.08 -13.76
N ARG A 275 -13.79 -23.26 -12.84
CA ARG A 275 -15.21 -22.91 -12.71
C ARG A 275 -15.56 -21.58 -13.39
N ASP A 276 -14.67 -20.60 -13.24
CA ASP A 276 -14.99 -19.19 -13.48
C ASP A 276 -14.47 -18.66 -14.82
N VAL A 277 -13.57 -19.39 -15.51
CA VAL A 277 -13.14 -19.06 -16.87
C VAL A 277 -14.08 -19.71 -17.89
N PRO A 278 -14.87 -18.94 -18.65
CA PRO A 278 -15.74 -19.51 -19.67
C PRO A 278 -14.91 -20.09 -20.83
N ALA A 279 -15.20 -21.34 -21.23
CA ALA A 279 -14.52 -21.98 -22.36
C ALA A 279 -14.50 -21.12 -23.66
N PRO A 280 -15.59 -20.42 -24.04
CA PRO A 280 -15.56 -19.54 -25.22
C PRO A 280 -14.58 -18.36 -25.10
N TRP A 281 -14.25 -17.92 -23.89
CA TRP A 281 -13.26 -16.87 -23.69
C TRP A 281 -11.84 -17.40 -23.82
N LEU A 282 -11.57 -18.58 -23.27
CA LEU A 282 -10.29 -19.26 -23.43
C LEU A 282 -10.00 -19.55 -24.91
N GLU A 283 -10.95 -20.16 -25.63
CA GLU A 283 -10.83 -20.43 -27.07
C GLU A 283 -10.53 -19.16 -27.87
N ARG A 284 -11.20 -18.06 -27.52
CA ARG A 284 -10.97 -16.74 -28.14
C ARG A 284 -9.57 -16.22 -27.85
N ALA A 285 -9.11 -16.29 -26.60
CA ALA A 285 -7.76 -15.86 -26.23
C ALA A 285 -6.69 -16.68 -26.96
N GLN A 286 -6.85 -18.00 -27.02
CA GLN A 286 -5.96 -18.88 -27.79
C GLN A 286 -5.90 -18.49 -29.26
N SER A 287 -7.07 -18.29 -29.89
CA SER A 287 -7.13 -17.92 -31.31
C SER A 287 -6.53 -16.54 -31.61
N LEU A 288 -6.68 -15.57 -30.71
CA LEU A 288 -6.22 -14.20 -30.94
C LEU A 288 -4.74 -14.00 -30.60
N LEU A 289 -4.27 -14.63 -29.52
CA LEU A 289 -2.92 -14.45 -29.01
C LEU A 289 -1.94 -15.50 -29.54
N GLY A 290 -2.45 -16.60 -30.11
CA GLY A 290 -1.63 -17.73 -30.57
C GLY A 290 -1.04 -18.56 -29.41
N PHE A 291 -1.61 -18.44 -28.21
CA PHE A 291 -1.17 -19.12 -27.00
C PHE A 291 -1.90 -20.45 -26.79
N SER A 292 -1.20 -21.41 -26.16
CA SER A 292 -1.80 -22.68 -25.74
C SER A 292 -2.65 -22.50 -24.47
N SER A 293 -3.40 -23.54 -24.09
CA SER A 293 -4.11 -23.51 -22.79
C SER A 293 -3.16 -23.39 -21.61
N ALA A 294 -1.94 -23.93 -21.72
CA ALA A 294 -0.94 -23.88 -20.66
C ALA A 294 -0.36 -22.48 -20.48
N ASP A 295 -0.17 -21.74 -21.58
CA ASP A 295 0.31 -20.35 -21.54
C ASP A 295 -0.73 -19.38 -20.94
N LEU A 296 -2.01 -19.78 -20.94
CA LEU A 296 -3.15 -19.01 -20.44
C LEU A 296 -3.68 -19.53 -19.10
N GLU A 297 -2.93 -20.41 -18.43
CA GLU A 297 -3.30 -20.93 -17.12
C GLU A 297 -3.32 -19.78 -16.10
N LEU A 298 -4.44 -19.65 -15.40
CA LEU A 298 -4.61 -18.65 -14.35
C LEU A 298 -4.51 -19.33 -12.98
N PRO A 299 -3.89 -18.72 -11.98
CA PRO A 299 -3.88 -19.24 -10.62
C PRO A 299 -5.25 -19.01 -9.95
N PRO A 300 -5.63 -19.86 -8.97
CA PRO A 300 -6.74 -19.54 -8.09
C PRO A 300 -6.39 -18.34 -7.21
N VAL A 301 -7.40 -17.54 -6.88
CA VAL A 301 -7.23 -16.34 -6.04
C VAL A 301 -8.32 -16.27 -4.99
N HIS A 302 -7.94 -16.10 -3.74
CA HIS A 302 -8.89 -15.89 -2.65
C HIS A 302 -9.48 -14.48 -2.72
N LEU A 303 -10.79 -14.35 -2.56
CA LEU A 303 -11.50 -13.07 -2.64
C LEU A 303 -12.10 -12.73 -1.28
N ARG A 304 -11.75 -11.56 -0.75
CA ARG A 304 -12.34 -11.02 0.47
C ARG A 304 -13.09 -9.74 0.13
N LEU A 305 -14.40 -9.71 0.32
CA LEU A 305 -15.21 -8.51 0.10
C LEU A 305 -15.66 -7.93 1.44
N LEU A 306 -15.23 -6.70 1.71
CA LEU A 306 -15.79 -5.87 2.77
C LEU A 306 -16.95 -5.06 2.20
N VAL A 307 -18.13 -5.24 2.77
CA VAL A 307 -19.38 -4.64 2.26
C VAL A 307 -20.24 -4.14 3.42
N PRO A 308 -20.99 -3.03 3.27
CA PRO A 308 -21.88 -2.58 4.32
C PRO A 308 -22.90 -3.66 4.68
N GLN A 309 -23.23 -3.80 5.97
CA GLN A 309 -24.23 -4.77 6.44
C GLN A 309 -25.56 -4.61 5.69
N THR A 310 -25.94 -3.37 5.35
CA THR A 310 -27.15 -3.05 4.56
C THR A 310 -27.11 -3.56 3.12
N GLN A 311 -25.93 -3.89 2.60
CA GLN A 311 -25.68 -4.26 1.20
C GLN A 311 -25.17 -5.70 1.04
N VAL A 312 -25.06 -6.50 2.10
CA VAL A 312 -24.58 -7.89 2.04
C VAL A 312 -25.32 -8.74 0.99
N LYS A 313 -26.61 -8.48 0.74
CA LYS A 313 -27.40 -9.15 -0.30
C LYS A 313 -26.87 -8.92 -1.74
N LEU A 314 -26.00 -7.94 -1.95
CA LEU A 314 -25.35 -7.63 -3.22
C LEU A 314 -23.96 -8.28 -3.35
N ALA A 315 -23.43 -8.90 -2.29
CA ALA A 315 -22.07 -9.44 -2.25
C ALA A 315 -21.81 -10.44 -3.39
N ASP A 316 -22.73 -11.37 -3.64
CA ASP A 316 -22.61 -12.35 -4.72
C ASP A 316 -22.47 -11.69 -6.09
N ARG A 317 -23.20 -10.59 -6.33
CA ARG A 317 -23.12 -9.84 -7.58
C ARG A 317 -21.76 -9.14 -7.72
N MET A 318 -21.26 -8.55 -6.65
CA MET A 318 -19.96 -7.86 -6.63
C MET A 318 -18.81 -8.85 -6.84
N LEU A 319 -18.80 -9.96 -6.10
CA LEU A 319 -17.81 -11.02 -6.22
C LEU A 319 -17.85 -11.70 -7.59
N ARG A 320 -19.04 -11.88 -8.18
CA ARG A 320 -19.17 -12.35 -9.57
C ARG A 320 -18.51 -11.37 -10.55
N GLY A 321 -18.66 -10.07 -10.34
CA GLY A 321 -17.98 -9.05 -11.13
C GLY A 321 -16.46 -9.20 -11.08
N ALA A 322 -15.90 -9.36 -9.88
CA ALA A 322 -14.47 -9.56 -9.68
C ALA A 322 -13.94 -10.82 -10.38
N ARG A 323 -14.64 -11.96 -10.24
CA ARG A 323 -14.25 -13.21 -10.92
C ARG A 323 -14.28 -13.10 -12.45
N LEU A 324 -15.29 -12.41 -13.01
CA LEU A 324 -15.36 -12.17 -14.45
C LEU A 324 -14.23 -11.26 -14.92
N ALA A 325 -13.89 -10.22 -14.16
CA ALA A 325 -12.77 -9.35 -14.45
C ALA A 325 -11.44 -10.12 -14.40
N MET A 326 -11.23 -10.94 -13.37
CA MET A 326 -10.05 -11.81 -13.25
C MET A 326 -9.94 -12.80 -14.41
N ALA A 327 -11.03 -13.46 -14.80
CA ALA A 327 -11.03 -14.34 -15.97
C ALA A 327 -10.65 -13.59 -17.25
N TRP A 328 -11.28 -12.44 -17.51
CA TRP A 328 -11.04 -11.69 -18.74
C TRP A 328 -9.64 -11.09 -18.78
N TYR A 329 -9.27 -10.29 -17.77
CA TYR A 329 -7.95 -9.66 -17.74
C TYR A 329 -6.83 -10.70 -17.62
N GLY A 330 -7.06 -11.77 -16.85
CA GLY A 330 -6.18 -12.93 -16.78
C GLY A 330 -5.80 -13.48 -18.14
N LEU A 331 -6.81 -13.77 -18.98
CA LEU A 331 -6.61 -14.35 -20.30
C LEU A 331 -5.94 -13.40 -21.31
N PHE A 332 -6.22 -12.09 -21.23
CA PHE A 332 -5.83 -11.15 -22.29
C PHE A 332 -4.63 -10.26 -21.94
N TYR A 333 -4.34 -10.06 -20.65
CA TYR A 333 -3.31 -9.14 -20.16
C TYR A 333 -2.34 -9.77 -19.17
N GLY A 334 -2.74 -10.87 -18.52
CA GLY A 334 -1.90 -11.63 -17.62
C GLY A 334 -2.59 -11.96 -16.31
N ALA A 335 -2.16 -13.06 -15.69
CA ALA A 335 -2.68 -13.52 -14.41
C ALA A 335 -2.53 -12.45 -13.31
N TYR A 336 -3.54 -12.37 -12.44
CA TYR A 336 -3.42 -11.60 -11.21
C TYR A 336 -2.28 -12.20 -10.36
N PRO A 337 -1.26 -11.42 -9.98
CA PRO A 337 0.00 -11.98 -9.48
C PRO A 337 0.00 -12.30 -7.99
N TYR A 338 -1.11 -12.03 -7.28
CA TYR A 338 -1.21 -12.22 -5.83
C TYR A 338 -2.24 -13.30 -5.47
N PRO A 339 -2.04 -14.03 -4.37
CA PRO A 339 -2.93 -15.12 -3.97
C PRO A 339 -4.27 -14.65 -3.39
N GLN A 340 -4.43 -13.35 -3.11
CA GLN A 340 -5.66 -12.76 -2.58
C GLN A 340 -5.96 -11.40 -3.21
N LEU A 341 -7.24 -11.15 -3.46
CA LEU A 341 -7.78 -9.83 -3.77
C LEU A 341 -8.76 -9.41 -2.65
N THR A 342 -8.44 -8.31 -1.98
CA THR A 342 -9.35 -7.66 -1.02
C THR A 342 -10.13 -6.56 -1.75
N LEU A 343 -11.45 -6.63 -1.72
CA LEU A 343 -12.38 -5.66 -2.30
C LEU A 343 -13.08 -4.92 -1.17
N VAL A 344 -13.27 -3.61 -1.32
CA VAL A 344 -14.00 -2.79 -0.35
C VAL A 344 -15.10 -2.04 -1.08
N SER A 345 -16.34 -2.25 -0.65
CA SER A 345 -17.48 -1.40 -1.04
C SER A 345 -17.68 -0.36 0.07
N PRO A 346 -17.40 0.94 -0.17
CA PRO A 346 -17.57 1.95 0.87
C PRO A 346 -19.03 2.05 1.35
N PRO A 347 -19.27 2.37 2.63
CA PRO A 347 -20.62 2.65 3.13
C PRO A 347 -21.17 3.98 2.58
N PRO A 348 -22.49 4.22 2.67
CA PRO A 348 -23.08 5.51 2.32
C PRO A 348 -22.40 6.69 3.05
N GLY A 349 -22.12 7.78 2.35
CA GLY A 349 -21.40 8.94 2.90
C GLY A 349 -19.87 8.80 2.89
N ALA A 350 -19.35 7.72 2.28
CA ALA A 350 -17.94 7.46 2.05
C ALA A 350 -17.58 7.40 0.55
N GLU A 351 -18.28 8.14 -0.32
CA GLU A 351 -18.14 8.06 -1.77
C GLU A 351 -16.73 8.40 -2.26
N GLU A 352 -16.01 9.29 -1.56
CA GLU A 352 -14.62 9.63 -1.85
C GLU A 352 -13.63 8.49 -1.59
N ALA A 353 -14.06 7.41 -0.91
CA ALA A 353 -13.27 6.19 -0.75
C ALA A 353 -13.30 5.29 -2.00
N ALA A 354 -14.21 5.53 -2.94
CA ALA A 354 -14.36 4.67 -4.12
C ALA A 354 -13.29 4.94 -5.19
N GLY A 355 -13.00 3.92 -6.00
CA GLY A 355 -12.06 4.02 -7.13
C GLY A 355 -10.60 4.16 -6.70
N MET A 356 -10.24 3.54 -5.57
CA MET A 356 -8.87 3.21 -5.20
C MET A 356 -8.57 1.80 -5.68
N GLU A 357 -7.44 1.61 -6.35
CA GLU A 357 -6.95 0.32 -6.84
C GLU A 357 -5.73 -0.13 -6.04
#